data_AF-A0A645GY23-F1
#
_entry.id   AF-A0A645GY23-F1
#
_cell.length_a   1.000
_cell.length_b   1.000
_cell.length_c   1.000
_cell.angle_alpha   90.00
_cell.angle_beta   90.00
_cell.angle_gamma   90.00
#
_symmetry.space_group_name_H-M   'P 1'
#
loop_
_entity.id
_entity.type
_entity.pdbx_description
1 polymer ?
#
loop_
_entity_poly.entity_id
_entity_poly.type
_entity_poly.pdbx_seq_one_letter_code
_entity_poly.pdbx_strand_id
1 'polypeptide(L)' 'MIEYLSLDCENKEGVWSSSSEIKIDKLGYISVNGKKTKDFWNGKISADKKPLRLKIRNISGDETIKVFE' A
#
# COMPACT_ATOMS: atom_id res chain seq x y z
N MET A 1 -0.34 -4.64 -13.56
CA MET A 1 0.70 -3.88 -12.84
C MET A 1 0.11 -3.35 -11.54
N ILE A 2 0.84 -3.42 -10.44
CA ILE A 2 0.41 -2.84 -9.16
C ILE A 2 0.53 -1.32 -9.26
N GLU A 3 -0.50 -0.60 -8.83
CA GLU A 3 -0.50 0.86 -8.74
C GLU A 3 -0.38 1.33 -7.30
N TYR A 4 -1.01 0.62 -6.37
CA TYR A 4 -1.14 1.07 -4.98
C TYR A 4 -1.02 -0.09 -4.00
N LEU A 5 -0.30 0.15 -2.92
CA LEU A 5 -0.23 -0.70 -1.75
C LEU A 5 -0.60 0.15 -0.54
N SER A 6 -1.52 -0.34 0.27
CA SER A 6 -1.95 0.33 1.50
C SER A 6 -2.00 -0.69 2.63
N LEU A 7 -1.40 -0.34 3.78
CA LEU A 7 -1.43 -1.13 4.99
C LEU A 7 -2.41 -0.52 5.98
N ASP A 8 -3.25 -1.36 6.56
CA ASP A 8 -4.01 -1.04 7.75
C ASP A 8 -3.34 -1.71 8.95
N CYS A 9 -2.90 -0.90 9.90
CA CYS A 9 -2.27 -1.36 11.14
C CYS A 9 -3.18 -1.17 12.37
N GLU A 10 -4.40 -0.64 12.18
CA GLU A 10 -5.32 -0.32 13.27
C GLU A 10 -6.49 -1.32 13.34
N ASN A 11 -6.99 -1.79 12.19
CA ASN A 11 -8.19 -2.63 12.12
C ASN A 11 -7.93 -3.96 11.42
N LYS A 12 -8.36 -5.07 12.04
CA LYS A 12 -8.39 -6.41 11.41
C LYS A 12 -9.62 -6.61 10.51
N GLU A 13 -10.68 -5.84 10.72
CA GLU A 13 -11.95 -5.93 9.98
C GLU A 13 -12.68 -4.57 9.97
N GLY A 14 -13.78 -4.47 9.23
CA GLY A 14 -14.56 -3.23 9.15
C GLY A 14 -13.89 -2.14 8.30
N VAL A 15 -14.16 -0.87 8.66
CA VAL A 15 -13.73 0.32 7.92
C VAL A 15 -12.20 0.33 7.75
N TRP A 16 -11.75 0.70 6.57
CA TRP A 16 -10.32 0.76 6.24
C TRP A 16 -9.65 1.99 6.88
N SER A 17 -8.47 1.80 7.46
CA SER A 17 -7.58 2.86 7.92
C SER A 17 -6.22 2.72 7.23
N SER A 18 -5.83 3.70 6.41
CA SER A 18 -4.53 3.68 5.73
C SER A 18 -3.41 4.17 6.65
N SER A 19 -2.69 3.24 7.29
CA SER A 19 -1.55 3.55 8.17
C SER A 19 -0.25 3.84 7.40
N SER A 20 -0.05 3.16 6.27
CA SER A 20 1.11 3.38 5.38
C SER A 20 0.75 3.05 3.94
N GLU A 21 1.18 3.88 3.00
CA GLU A 21 0.81 3.79 1.60
C GLU A 21 1.99 3.98 0.67
N ILE A 22 2.01 3.19 -0.41
CA ILE A 22 2.92 3.34 -1.52
C ILE A 22 2.11 3.40 -2.81
N LYS A 23 2.27 4.50 -3.53
CA LYS A 23 1.80 4.66 -4.91
C LYS A 23 2.97 4.45 -5.85
N ILE A 24 2.82 3.58 -6.85
CA ILE A 24 3.79 3.33 -7.91
C ILE A 24 3.26 4.00 -9.17
N ASP A 25 4.05 4.88 -9.77
CA ASP A 25 3.67 5.51 -11.04
C ASP A 25 4.00 4.62 -12.26
N LYS A 26 3.63 5.09 -13.45
CA LYS A 26 3.83 4.34 -14.70
C LYS A 26 5.30 4.12 -15.07
N LEU A 27 6.21 4.87 -14.46
CA LEU A 27 7.66 4.76 -14.65
C LEU A 27 8.33 3.95 -13.54
N GLY A 28 7.57 3.49 -12.55
CA GLY A 28 8.06 2.70 -11.41
C GLY A 28 8.56 3.52 -10.22
N TYR A 29 8.44 4.85 -10.24
CA TYR A 29 8.79 5.68 -9.09
C TYR A 29 7.71 5.61 -8.02
N ILE A 30 8.12 5.76 -6.76
CA ILE A 30 7.20 5.67 -5.63
C ILE A 30 6.89 7.02 -4.98
N SER A 31 5.66 7.13 -4.49
CA SER A 31 5.27 8.10 -3.47
C SER A 31 4.89 7.35 -2.20
N VAL A 32 5.47 7.76 -1.06
CA VAL A 32 5.19 7.17 0.25
C VAL A 32 4.31 8.14 1.03
N ASN A 33 3.13 7.69 1.47
CA ASN A 33 2.14 8.51 2.19
C ASN A 33 1.85 9.85 1.48
N GLY A 34 1.66 9.79 0.16
CA GLY A 34 1.41 10.97 -0.68
C GLY A 34 2.64 11.83 -1.00
N LYS A 35 3.79 11.61 -0.36
CA LYS A 35 5.03 12.34 -0.63
C LYS A 35 5.84 11.64 -1.73
N LYS A 36 6.05 12.34 -2.85
CA LYS A 36 6.89 11.83 -3.95
C LYS A 36 8.33 11.62 -3.50
N THR A 37 8.92 10.54 -4.01
CA THR A 37 10.35 10.24 -3.85
C THR A 37 11.02 10.22 -5.22
N LYS A 38 12.35 10.05 -5.26
CA LYS A 38 13.08 9.71 -6.48
C LYS A 38 13.43 8.22 -6.55
N ASP A 39 12.85 7.44 -5.64
CA ASP A 39 13.16 6.03 -5.49
C ASP A 39 12.26 5.19 -6.38
N PHE A 40 12.82 4.10 -6.91
CA PHE A 40 12.06 3.10 -7.63
C PHE A 40 11.43 2.10 -6.68
N TRP A 41 10.33 1.50 -7.12
CA TRP A 41 9.69 0.43 -6.39
C TRP A 41 10.61 -0.79 -6.25
N ASN A 42 10.78 -1.27 -5.02
CA ASN A 42 11.67 -2.39 -4.69
C ASN A 42 10.92 -3.64 -4.20
N GLY A 43 9.59 -3.66 -4.29
CA GLY A 43 8.77 -4.78 -3.81
C GLY A 43 8.43 -4.78 -2.32
N LYS A 44 8.80 -3.75 -1.55
CA LYS A 44 8.59 -3.72 -0.09
C LYS A 44 7.78 -2.52 0.39
N ILE A 45 6.72 -2.77 1.13
CA ILE A 45 6.01 -1.76 1.92
C ILE A 45 6.31 -1.97 3.40
N SER A 46 6.32 -0.89 4.18
CA SER A 46 6.66 -0.93 5.60
C SER A 46 5.79 0.05 6.38
N ALA A 47 5.60 -0.23 7.66
CA ALA A 47 4.86 0.61 8.60
C ALA A 47 5.51 0.53 9.98
N ASP A 48 5.31 1.56 10.80
CA ASP A 48 5.86 1.61 12.17
C ASP A 48 5.17 0.61 13.11
N LYS A 49 3.90 0.33 12.86
CA LYS A 49 3.08 -0.63 13.60
C LYS A 49 2.96 -1.95 12.83
N LYS A 50 2.67 -3.05 13.55
CA LYS A 50 2.40 -4.36 12.94
C LYS A 50 1.22 -4.23 11.95
N PRO A 51 1.41 -4.56 10.66
CA PRO A 51 0.30 -4.56 9.71
C PRO A 51 -0.73 -5.64 10.03
N LEU A 52 -2.01 -5.30 9.89
CA LEU A 52 -3.15 -6.19 10.11
C LEU A 52 -3.84 -6.57 8.80
N ARG A 53 -3.87 -5.63 7.84
CA ARG A 53 -4.39 -5.87 6.49
C ARG A 53 -3.51 -5.20 5.45
N LEU A 54 -3.45 -5.79 4.27
CA LEU A 54 -2.84 -5.24 3.06
C LEU A 54 -3.89 -5.13 1.97
N LYS A 55 -4.03 -3.94 1.41
CA LYS A 55 -4.79 -3.69 0.19
C LYS A 55 -3.82 -3.47 -0.96
N ILE A 56 -4.03 -4.23 -2.03
CA ILE A 56 -3.30 -4.11 -3.30
C ILE A 56 -4.30 -3.63 -4.35
N ARG A 57 -3.99 -2.52 -5.03
CA ARG A 57 -4.75 -2.04 -6.17
C ARG A 57 -3.91 -2.08 -7.43
N ASN A 58 -4.45 -2.63 -8.50
CA ASN A 58 -3.79 -2.64 -9.81
C ASN A 58 -4.13 -1.36 -10.61
N ILE A 59 -3.42 -1.14 -11.73
CA ILE A 59 -3.65 0.01 -12.61
C ILE A 59 -5.03 0.02 -13.31
N SER A 60 -5.73 -1.13 -13.32
CA SER A 60 -7.08 -1.27 -13.85
C SER A 60 -8.15 -0.90 -12.80
N GLY A 61 -7.75 -0.65 -11.55
CA GLY A 61 -8.63 -0.31 -10.44
C GLY A 61 -9.10 -1.51 -9.60
N ASP A 62 -8.72 -2.74 -9.94
CA ASP A 62 -9.11 -3.90 -9.13
C ASP A 62 -8.39 -3.87 -7.79
N GLU A 63 -9.13 -4.14 -6.72
CA GLU A 63 -8.62 -4.20 -5.35
C GLU A 63 -8.63 -5.64 -4.83
N THR A 64 -7.53 -6.03 -4.17
CA THR A 64 -7.44 -7.26 -3.39
C THR A 64 -7.03 -6.91 -1.97
N ILE A 65 -7.78 -7.42 -0.99
CA ILE A 65 -7.46 -7.27 0.43
C ILE A 65 -6.98 -8.61 0.98
N LYS A 66 -5.87 -8.58 1.72
CA LYS A 66 -5.35 -9.70 2.51
C LYS A 66 -5.33 -9.30 3.98
N VAL A 67 -5.86 -10.17 4.83
CA VAL A 67 -5.77 -10.04 6.29
C VAL A 67 -4.60 -10.90 6.75
N PHE A 68 -3.77 -10.38 7.64
CA PHE A 68 -2.66 -11.12 8.23
C PHE A 68 -3.10 -11.82 9.51
N GLU A 69 -2.58 -13.03 9.75
CA GLU A 69 -2.81 -13.81 10.98
C GLU A 69 -2.00 -13.27 12.18
#